data_AF-A0A3B9YSB2-F1
#
_entry.id   AF-A0A3B9YSB2-F1
#
_cell.length_a   1.000
_cell.length_b   1.000
_cell.length_c   1.000
_cell.angle_alpha   90.00
_cell.angle_beta   90.00
_cell.angle_gamma   90.00
#
_symmetry.space_group_name_H-M   'P 1'
#
loop_
_entity.id
_entity.type
_entity.pdbx_description
1 polymer ?
#
loop_
_entity_poly.entity_id
_entity_poly.type
_entity_poly.pdbx_seq_one_letter_code
_entity_poly.pdbx_strand_id
1 'polypeptide(L)' 'RSRGGRTTWENVVTACAPCNLRKGGKMPAQANMHPTHRPGRPSVQQLHQNGRSFPPHYLHDSWQDYLYWD' A
#
# COMPACT_ATOMS: atom_id res chain seq x y z
N ARG A 1 0.51 14.53 8.88
CA ARG A 1 1.79 14.17 8.19
C ARG A 1 2.92 14.97 8.84
N SER A 2 3.96 14.35 9.36
CA SER A 2 4.96 15.02 10.22
C SER A 2 5.99 15.88 9.49
N ARG A 3 6.19 15.69 8.17
CA ARG A 3 7.28 16.33 7.40
C ARG A 3 6.86 16.83 6.00
N GLY A 4 5.60 17.25 5.85
CA GLY A 4 5.12 17.87 4.60
C GLY A 4 5.07 16.99 3.34
N GLY A 5 5.42 15.70 3.40
CA GLY A 5 5.37 14.81 2.24
C GLY A 5 3.96 14.69 1.65
N ARG A 6 3.83 14.49 0.33
CA ARG A 6 2.53 14.44 -0.37
C ARG A 6 1.89 13.05 -0.36
N THR A 7 0.56 12.95 -0.50
CA THR A 7 -0.12 11.66 -0.73
C THR A 7 -0.02 11.32 -2.21
N THR A 8 1.05 10.63 -2.62
CA THR A 8 1.26 10.23 -4.03
C THR A 8 1.70 8.78 -4.10
N TRP A 9 1.59 8.19 -5.30
CA TRP A 9 1.98 6.80 -5.56
C TRP A 9 3.45 6.52 -5.25
N GLU A 10 4.31 7.53 -5.34
CA GLU A 10 5.75 7.45 -5.10
C GLU A 10 6.13 7.61 -3.61
N ASN A 11 5.13 7.77 -2.73
CA ASN A 11 5.38 8.02 -1.30
C ASN A 11 4.48 7.20 -0.36
N VAL A 12 3.43 6.55 -0.87
CA VAL A 12 2.53 5.71 -0.07
C VAL A 12 2.90 4.25 -0.23
N VAL A 13 2.97 3.53 0.89
CA VAL A 13 3.18 2.08 0.98
C VAL A 13 2.22 1.49 2.00
N THR A 14 1.92 0.19 1.88
CA THR A 14 1.16 -0.55 2.89
C THR A 14 2.10 -0.99 4.03
N ALA A 15 1.56 -1.08 5.25
CA ALA A 15 2.27 -1.59 6.40
C ALA A 15 1.27 -2.17 7.40
N CYS A 16 1.67 -3.21 8.14
CA CYS A 16 0.90 -3.66 9.30
C CYS A 16 1.01 -2.63 10.45
N ALA A 17 0.07 -2.70 11.41
CA ALA A 17 0.02 -1.81 12.57
C ALA A 17 1.35 -1.70 13.36
N PRO A 18 2.03 -2.79 13.76
CA PRO A 18 3.28 -2.67 14.52
C PRO A 18 4.42 -2.07 13.69
N CYS A 19 4.51 -2.37 12.40
CA CYS A 19 5.51 -1.74 11.52
C CYS A 19 5.24 -0.25 11.32
N ASN A 20 3.98 0.14 11.14
CA ASN A 20 3.61 1.54 11.01
C ASN A 20 3.93 2.33 12.30
N LEU A 21 3.65 1.74 13.47
CA LEU A 21 4.00 2.32 14.77
C LEU A 21 5.53 2.43 14.94
N ARG A 22 6.28 1.36 14.64
CA ARG A 22 7.75 1.34 14.74
C ARG A 22 8.42 2.37 13.83
N LYS A 23 7.94 2.52 12.59
CA LYS A 23 8.40 3.56 11.66
C LYS A 23 8.04 4.95 12.20
N GLY A 24 6.79 5.13 12.61
CA GLY A 24 6.24 6.41 13.04
C GLY A 24 6.56 7.55 12.07
N GLY A 25 6.93 8.69 12.62
CA GLY A 25 7.32 9.89 11.87
C GLY A 25 8.72 9.86 11.24
N LYS A 26 9.47 8.74 11.34
CA LYS A 26 10.88 8.64 10.87
C LYS A 26 10.95 8.44 9.34
N MET A 27 12.09 8.85 8.76
CA MET A 27 12.45 8.53 7.37
C MET A 27 12.86 7.06 7.29
N PRO A 28 12.79 6.42 6.11
CA PRO A 28 13.25 5.03 5.92
C PRO A 28 14.64 4.76 6.51
N ALA A 29 15.62 5.64 6.21
CA ALA A 29 16.98 5.54 6.73
C ALA A 29 17.06 5.68 8.27
N GLN A 30 16.24 6.57 8.86
CA GLN A 30 16.21 6.77 10.32
C GLN A 30 15.55 5.60 11.06
N ALA A 31 14.61 4.91 10.42
CA ALA A 31 13.95 3.73 10.98
C ALA A 31 14.71 2.42 10.69
N ASN A 32 15.72 2.47 9.81
CA ASN A 32 16.33 1.31 9.17
C ASN A 32 15.25 0.36 8.59
N MET A 33 14.27 0.96 7.91
CA MET A 33 13.10 0.26 7.34
C MET A 33 12.89 0.74 5.91
N HIS A 34 13.25 -0.09 4.95
CA HIS A 34 13.11 0.19 3.53
C HIS A 34 12.06 -0.72 2.90
N PRO A 35 11.15 -0.19 2.08
CA PRO A 35 10.25 -1.01 1.29
C PRO A 35 11.04 -1.95 0.37
N THR A 36 10.60 -3.20 0.23
CA THR A 36 11.19 -4.18 -0.69
C THR A 36 11.09 -3.72 -2.15
N HIS A 37 10.02 -2.98 -2.48
CA HIS A 37 9.80 -2.39 -3.80
C HIS A 37 9.65 -0.88 -3.68
N ARG A 38 10.16 -0.14 -4.67
CA ARG A 38 9.94 1.30 -4.73
C ARG A 38 8.44 1.58 -4.87
N PRO A 39 7.87 2.50 -4.08
CA PRO A 39 6.48 2.90 -4.23
C PRO A 39 6.26 3.52 -5.62
N GLY A 40 5.16 3.14 -6.26
CA GLY A 40 4.80 3.63 -7.58
C GLY A 40 3.42 3.12 -8.00
N ARG A 41 2.86 3.76 -9.03
CA ARG A 41 1.59 3.34 -9.60
C ARG A 41 1.78 2.03 -10.35
N PRO A 42 0.96 0.98 -10.10
CA PRO A 42 1.08 -0.25 -10.85
C PRO A 42 0.67 -0.05 -12.31
N SER A 43 1.33 -0.77 -13.22
CA SER A 43 0.90 -0.87 -14.61
C SER A 43 -0.30 -1.82 -14.74
N VAL A 44 -1.01 -1.74 -15.86
CA VAL A 44 -2.12 -2.66 -16.19
C VAL A 44 -1.65 -4.11 -16.18
N GLN A 45 -0.44 -4.38 -16.69
CA GLN A 45 0.16 -5.72 -16.67
C GLN A 45 0.39 -6.22 -15.24
N GLN A 46 0.90 -5.38 -14.35
CA GLN A 46 1.09 -5.75 -12.93
C GLN A 46 -0.25 -6.03 -12.24
N LEU A 47 -1.30 -5.25 -12.54
CA LEU A 47 -2.64 -5.50 -12.02
C LEU A 47 -3.18 -6.85 -12.48
N HIS A 48 -3.05 -7.19 -13.77
CA HIS A 48 -3.45 -8.50 -14.28
C HIS A 48 -2.64 -9.65 -13.65
N GLN A 49 -1.33 -9.49 -13.48
CA GLN A 49 -0.48 -10.49 -12.83
C GLN A 49 -0.90 -10.71 -11.37
N ASN A 50 -1.15 -9.64 -10.62
CA ASN A 50 -1.62 -9.73 -9.24
C ASN A 50 -3.00 -10.40 -9.17
N GLY A 51 -3.93 -10.04 -10.07
CA GLY A 51 -5.27 -10.61 -10.14
C GLY A 51 -5.31 -12.12 -10.37
N ARG A 52 -4.34 -12.68 -11.10
CA ARG A 52 -4.22 -14.14 -11.31
C ARG A 52 -3.98 -14.93 -10.02
N SER A 53 -3.57 -14.27 -8.94
CA SER A 53 -3.37 -14.91 -7.64
C SER A 53 -4.68 -15.18 -6.90
N PHE A 54 -5.82 -14.71 -7.43
CA PHE A 54 -7.13 -14.84 -6.83
C PHE A 54 -8.10 -15.58 -7.78
N PRO A 55 -9.08 -16.31 -7.25
CA PRO A 55 -10.13 -16.92 -8.06
C PRO A 55 -10.92 -15.87 -8.90
N PRO A 56 -11.55 -16.29 -10.01
CA PRO A 56 -12.50 -15.44 -10.71
C PRO A 56 -13.59 -14.91 -9.76
N HIS A 57 -13.98 -13.65 -9.93
CA HIS A 57 -14.98 -12.96 -9.09
C HIS A 57 -14.64 -12.89 -7.59
N TYR A 58 -13.38 -13.09 -7.21
CA TYR A 58 -12.96 -12.94 -5.83
C TYR A 58 -13.02 -11.48 -5.37
N LEU A 59 -13.90 -11.21 -4.39
CA LEU A 59 -13.94 -9.99 -3.63
C LEU A 59 -13.58 -10.32 -2.17
N HIS A 60 -12.48 -9.78 -1.67
CA HIS A 60 -12.11 -9.97 -0.28
C HIS A 60 -13.06 -9.18 0.63
N ASP A 61 -13.61 -9.81 1.68
CA ASP A 61 -14.68 -9.24 2.52
C ASP A 61 -14.36 -7.84 3.09
N SER A 62 -13.09 -7.59 3.43
CA SER A 62 -12.65 -6.27 3.92
C SER A 62 -12.79 -5.12 2.92
N TRP A 63 -13.05 -5.41 1.64
CA TRP A 63 -13.27 -4.39 0.62
C TRP A 63 -14.73 -3.95 0.51
N GLN A 64 -15.67 -4.67 1.15
CA GLN A 64 -17.08 -4.29 1.16
C GLN A 64 -17.26 -2.86 1.70
N ASP A 65 -16.49 -2.49 2.73
CA ASP A 65 -16.45 -1.14 3.34
C ASP A 65 -15.93 -0.03 2.41
N TYR A 66 -15.51 -0.33 1.18
CA TYR A 66 -14.90 0.66 0.27
C TYR A 66 -15.51 0.64 -1.14
N LEU A 67 -16.34 -0.36 -1.45
CA LEU A 67 -16.88 -0.59 -2.80
C LEU A 67 -18.38 -0.28 -2.91
N TYR A 68 -19.02 0.20 -1.85
CA TYR A 68 -20.40 0.65 -1.93
C TYR A 68 -20.54 1.82 -2.91
N TRP A 69 -21.49 1.65 -3.83
CA TRP A 69 -22.14 2.70 -4.61
C TRP A 69 -23.64 2.37 -4.63
N ASP A 70 -24.22 2.43 -3.42
CA ASP A 70 -25.57 2.86 -3.01
C ASP A 70 -25.59 2.86 -1.47
#